data_AF-A0A2Z3H583-F1
#
_entry.id   AF-A0A2Z3H583-F1
#
_cell.length_a   1.000
_cell.length_b   1.000
_cell.length_c   1.000
_cell.angle_alpha   90.00
_cell.angle_beta   90.00
_cell.angle_gamma   90.00
#
_symmetry.space_group_name_H-M   'P 1'
#
loop_
_entity.id
_entity.type
_entity.pdbx_description
1 polymer ?
#
loop_
_entity_poly.entity_id
_entity_poly.type
_entity_poly.pdbx_seq_one_letter_code
_entity_poly.pdbx_strand_id
1 'polypeptide(L)'
;MDREALLRVIAMHPHENTPRLEYADWLMQYGSCDRDAATSEFIRMSCSVGCRQKRMPYEVYGWLIKNWHRLVPKSLAVGVPVESGPTPQQGWRINWHNGRKKEVLIRLARLPPKRGGYRPFKVVFDFAFGFLDRCETWSPVSFGQLKQPLLADQPLCKVMCHGTTRHPQRVRSLLGGAGADL
;
A
#
# COMPACT_ATOMS: atom_id res chain seq x y z
N MET A 1 -17.13 1.42 -23.61
CA MET A 1 -17.12 2.27 -22.40
C MET A 1 -15.69 2.67 -22.13
N ASP A 2 -15.43 3.94 -21.77
CA ASP A 2 -14.08 4.43 -21.48
C ASP A 2 -13.68 4.13 -20.02
N ARG A 3 -12.37 3.98 -19.77
CA ARG A 3 -11.77 3.68 -18.46
C ARG A 3 -12.21 4.67 -17.39
N GLU A 4 -12.21 5.96 -17.70
CA GLU A 4 -12.55 7.00 -16.75
C GLU A 4 -14.04 7.00 -16.39
N ALA A 5 -14.91 6.61 -17.33
CA ALA A 5 -16.33 6.45 -17.06
C ALA A 5 -16.57 5.33 -16.04
N LEU A 6 -15.93 4.17 -16.22
CA LEU A 6 -16.00 3.04 -15.28
C LEU A 6 -15.51 3.44 -13.88
N LEU A 7 -14.35 4.10 -13.79
CA LEU A 7 -13.80 4.55 -12.52
C LEU A 7 -14.71 5.54 -11.81
N ARG A 8 -15.37 6.46 -12.54
CA ARG A 8 -16.37 7.37 -11.96
C ARG A 8 -17.58 6.62 -11.40
N VAL A 9 -18.11 5.63 -12.12
CA VAL A 9 -19.24 4.82 -11.63
C VAL A 9 -18.85 4.07 -10.35
N ILE A 10 -17.66 3.46 -10.31
CA ILE A 10 -17.15 2.79 -9.10
C ILE A 10 -17.01 3.78 -7.94
N ALA A 11 -16.51 4.99 -8.19
CA ALA A 11 -16.36 6.01 -7.16
C ALA A 11 -17.71 6.45 -6.57
N MET A 12 -18.76 6.52 -7.39
CA MET A 12 -20.13 6.83 -6.95
C MET A 12 -20.79 5.64 -6.22
N HIS A 13 -20.45 4.42 -6.62
CA HIS A 13 -21.07 3.18 -6.12
C HIS A 13 -20.03 2.17 -5.60
N PRO A 14 -19.22 2.51 -4.57
CA PRO A 14 -18.06 1.71 -4.17
C PRO A 14 -18.40 0.31 -3.62
N HIS A 15 -19.66 0.10 -3.22
CA HIS A 15 -20.15 -1.16 -2.66
C HIS A 15 -20.75 -2.09 -3.73
N GLU A 16 -21.02 -1.59 -4.93
CA GLU A 16 -21.60 -2.40 -6.00
C GLU A 16 -20.51 -3.25 -6.65
N ASN A 17 -20.80 -4.54 -6.85
CA ASN A 17 -19.86 -5.47 -7.49
C ASN A 17 -19.87 -5.29 -9.02
N THR A 18 -21.03 -4.97 -9.61
CA THR A 18 -21.21 -4.87 -11.07
C THR A 18 -20.22 -3.92 -11.74
N PRO A 19 -20.13 -2.62 -11.38
CA PRO A 19 -19.20 -1.72 -12.07
C PRO A 19 -17.73 -2.09 -11.85
N ARG A 20 -17.41 -2.75 -10.72
CA ARG A 20 -16.06 -3.26 -10.45
C ARG A 20 -15.73 -4.45 -11.36
N LEU A 21 -16.65 -5.40 -11.50
CA LEU A 21 -16.48 -6.54 -12.41
C LEU A 21 -16.38 -6.10 -13.87
N GLU A 22 -17.21 -5.14 -14.31
CA GLU A 22 -17.09 -4.54 -15.65
C GLU A 22 -15.72 -3.89 -15.87
N TYR A 23 -15.21 -3.18 -14.86
CA TYR A 23 -13.85 -2.62 -14.91
C TYR A 23 -12.77 -3.70 -14.91
N ALA A 24 -12.96 -4.82 -14.20
CA ALA A 24 -12.03 -5.95 -14.25
C ALA A 24 -12.02 -6.62 -15.63
N ASP A 25 -13.18 -6.75 -16.29
CA ASP A 25 -13.29 -7.22 -17.67
C ASP A 25 -12.60 -6.25 -18.63
N TRP A 26 -12.81 -4.94 -18.46
CA TRP A 26 -12.13 -3.90 -19.23
C TRP A 26 -10.61 -3.97 -19.07
N LEU A 27 -10.10 -4.11 -17.85
CA LEU A 27 -8.66 -4.24 -17.58
C LEU A 27 -8.07 -5.50 -18.22
N MET A 28 -8.82 -6.60 -18.26
CA MET A 28 -8.38 -7.84 -18.90
C MET A 28 -8.34 -7.70 -20.43
N GLN A 29 -9.28 -6.94 -21.01
CA GLN A 29 -9.37 -6.75 -22.47
C GLN A 29 -8.40 -5.68 -23.00
N TYR A 30 -8.22 -4.58 -22.27
CA TYR A 30 -7.50 -3.38 -22.75
C TYR A 30 -6.29 -3.00 -21.90
N GLY A 31 -6.10 -3.62 -20.73
CA GLY A 31 -4.93 -3.39 -19.88
C GLY A 31 -3.65 -3.88 -20.55
N SER A 32 -2.54 -3.19 -20.28
CA SER A 32 -1.28 -3.43 -21.00
C SER A 32 -0.09 -3.73 -20.09
N CYS A 33 -0.30 -3.80 -18.77
CA CYS A 33 0.77 -4.04 -17.81
C CYS A 33 0.34 -4.96 -16.68
N ASP A 34 1.32 -5.52 -15.96
CA ASP A 34 1.08 -6.44 -14.84
C ASP A 34 0.17 -5.85 -13.76
N ARG A 35 0.26 -4.54 -13.50
CA ARG A 35 -0.61 -3.87 -12.54
C ARG A 35 -2.09 -3.91 -12.96
N ASP A 36 -2.39 -3.83 -14.25
CA ASP A 36 -3.78 -3.94 -14.74
C ASP A 36 -4.30 -5.37 -14.54
N ALA A 37 -3.48 -6.37 -14.87
CA ALA A 37 -3.80 -7.79 -14.64
C ALA A 37 -4.02 -8.07 -13.14
N ALA A 38 -3.10 -7.64 -12.27
CA ALA A 38 -3.22 -7.80 -10.83
C ALA A 38 -4.45 -7.09 -10.25
N THR A 39 -4.81 -5.91 -10.78
CA THR A 39 -6.02 -5.20 -10.35
C THR A 39 -7.28 -5.96 -10.77
N SER A 40 -7.32 -6.50 -12.00
CA SER A 40 -8.43 -7.34 -12.48
C SER A 40 -8.60 -8.60 -11.60
N GLU A 41 -7.50 -9.32 -11.34
CA GLU A 41 -7.47 -10.48 -10.44
C GLU A 41 -8.02 -10.12 -9.05
N PHE A 42 -7.50 -9.03 -8.46
CA PHE A 42 -7.89 -8.60 -7.12
C PHE A 42 -9.38 -8.24 -7.02
N ILE A 43 -9.92 -7.56 -8.03
CA ILE A 43 -11.34 -7.23 -8.10
C ILE A 43 -12.19 -8.50 -8.18
N ARG A 44 -11.86 -9.43 -9.08
CA ARG A 44 -12.63 -10.67 -9.25
C ARG A 44 -12.62 -11.50 -7.96
N MET A 45 -11.46 -11.63 -7.32
CA MET A 45 -11.35 -12.30 -6.02
C MET A 45 -12.15 -11.59 -4.93
N SER A 46 -12.16 -10.26 -4.92
CA SER A 46 -12.93 -9.47 -3.95
C SER A 46 -14.45 -9.54 -4.16
N CYS A 47 -14.90 -9.91 -5.36
CA CYS A 47 -16.32 -9.99 -5.73
C CYS A 47 -16.85 -11.44 -5.83
N SER A 48 -16.01 -12.45 -5.60
CA SER A 48 -16.35 -13.87 -5.82
C SER A 48 -17.37 -14.44 -4.82
N VAL A 49 -17.56 -13.79 -3.68
CA VAL A 49 -18.52 -14.20 -2.64
C VAL A 49 -19.68 -13.20 -2.60
N GLY A 50 -20.91 -13.70 -2.61
CA GLY A 50 -22.15 -12.96 -2.92
C GLY A 50 -22.31 -11.54 -2.37
N CYS A 51 -23.11 -10.74 -3.09
CA CYS A 51 -23.21 -9.27 -3.12
C CYS A 51 -23.54 -8.51 -1.81
N ARG A 52 -23.36 -9.08 -0.62
CA ARG A 52 -23.74 -8.46 0.67
C ARG A 52 -22.58 -8.28 1.65
N GLN A 53 -21.35 -8.61 1.26
CA GLN A 53 -20.26 -8.58 2.22
C GLN A 53 -19.69 -7.17 2.39
N LYS A 54 -19.84 -6.63 3.61
CA LYS A 54 -19.13 -5.42 4.08
C LYS A 54 -17.63 -5.66 4.30
N ARG A 55 -17.16 -6.89 4.11
CA ARG A 55 -15.78 -7.35 4.38
C ARG A 55 -15.26 -8.09 3.17
N MET A 56 -13.95 -8.05 2.98
CA MET A 56 -13.28 -8.79 1.92
C MET A 56 -13.27 -10.29 2.25
N PRO A 57 -13.50 -11.19 1.27
CA PRO A 57 -13.42 -12.63 1.50
C PRO A 57 -12.04 -13.06 2.02
N TYR A 58 -12.00 -14.14 2.80
CA TYR A 58 -10.79 -14.55 3.51
C TYR A 58 -9.68 -15.00 2.56
N GLU A 59 -10.07 -15.67 1.47
CA GLU A 59 -9.19 -16.20 0.43
C GLU A 59 -8.39 -15.09 -0.26
N VAL A 60 -8.96 -13.88 -0.30
CA VAL A 60 -8.31 -12.71 -0.91
C VAL A 60 -7.10 -12.26 -0.10
N TYR A 61 -7.08 -12.44 1.22
CA TYR A 61 -5.94 -12.07 2.05
C TYR A 61 -4.68 -12.85 1.63
N GLY A 62 -4.83 -14.15 1.34
CA GLY A 62 -3.71 -14.99 0.87
C GLY A 62 -3.12 -14.50 -0.44
N TRP A 63 -3.97 -14.08 -1.38
CA TRP A 63 -3.52 -13.48 -2.65
C TRP A 63 -2.85 -12.12 -2.40
N LEU A 64 -3.44 -11.27 -1.57
CA LEU A 64 -2.94 -9.93 -1.29
C LEU A 64 -1.56 -9.95 -0.62
N ILE A 65 -1.33 -10.87 0.32
CA ILE A 65 -0.02 -11.09 0.96
C ILE A 65 1.08 -11.28 -0.09
N LYS A 66 0.78 -12.05 -1.14
CA LYS A 66 1.73 -12.42 -2.20
C LYS A 66 1.84 -11.35 -3.29
N ASN A 67 0.77 -10.64 -3.60
CA ASN A 67 0.66 -9.84 -4.83
C ASN A 67 0.52 -8.33 -4.62
N TRP A 68 0.39 -7.81 -3.39
CA TRP A 68 0.10 -6.38 -3.16
C TRP A 68 1.07 -5.42 -3.88
N HIS A 69 2.34 -5.81 -4.05
CA HIS A 69 3.36 -4.99 -4.70
C HIS A 69 3.06 -4.77 -6.19
N ARG A 70 2.39 -5.72 -6.85
CA ARG A 70 1.90 -5.60 -8.24
C ARG A 70 0.84 -4.52 -8.40
N LEU A 71 0.14 -4.16 -7.31
CA LEU A 71 -0.89 -3.13 -7.33
C LEU A 71 -0.35 -1.70 -7.26
N VAL A 72 0.90 -1.52 -6.81
CA VAL A 72 1.52 -0.21 -6.57
C VAL A 72 2.97 -0.08 -7.09
N PRO A 73 3.28 -0.54 -8.32
CA PRO A 73 4.66 -0.62 -8.80
C PRO A 73 5.31 0.76 -8.94
N LYS A 74 4.60 1.79 -9.44
CA LYS A 74 5.18 3.13 -9.60
C LYS A 74 5.45 3.77 -8.24
N SER A 75 4.59 3.52 -7.26
CA SER A 75 4.75 3.98 -5.88
C SER A 75 5.98 3.37 -5.22
N LEU A 76 6.23 2.08 -5.46
CA LEU A 76 7.44 1.39 -4.99
C LEU A 76 8.68 1.82 -5.78
N ALA A 77 8.56 2.34 -7.00
CA ALA A 77 9.69 2.89 -7.74
C ALA A 77 10.18 4.25 -7.19
N VAL A 78 9.37 4.97 -6.42
CA VAL A 78 9.74 6.29 -5.82
C VAL A 78 10.85 6.14 -4.77
N GLY A 79 10.93 4.99 -4.12
CA GLY A 79 11.93 4.74 -3.11
C GLY A 79 12.14 3.25 -2.92
N VAL A 80 13.36 2.87 -2.57
CA VAL A 80 13.67 1.47 -2.30
C VAL A 80 12.93 1.08 -1.03
N PRO A 81 12.04 0.07 -1.06
CA PRO A 81 11.51 -0.50 0.16
C PRO A 81 12.71 -0.89 1.03
N VAL A 82 12.78 -0.33 2.23
CA VAL A 82 13.79 -0.79 3.19
C VAL A 82 13.25 -2.12 3.66
N GLU A 83 13.83 -3.20 3.15
CA GLU A 83 13.81 -4.46 3.85
C GLU A 83 14.36 -4.15 5.24
N SER A 84 13.47 -4.06 6.23
CA SER A 84 13.88 -4.11 7.61
C SER A 84 14.54 -5.48 7.76
N GLY A 85 15.86 -5.51 7.57
CA GLY A 85 16.65 -6.73 7.58
C GLY A 85 16.46 -7.47 8.90
N PRO A 86 16.52 -8.80 8.91
CA PRO A 86 16.63 -9.54 10.14
C PRO A 86 18.06 -9.39 10.69
N THR A 87 18.20 -9.04 11.97
CA THR A 87 18.96 -9.96 12.82
C THR A 87 18.41 -11.36 12.53
N PRO A 88 19.21 -12.39 12.21
CA PRO A 88 18.80 -13.63 11.50
C PRO A 88 17.66 -14.49 12.08
N GLN A 89 16.93 -14.02 13.09
CA GLN A 89 15.82 -14.70 13.76
C GLN A 89 14.44 -14.02 13.58
N GLN A 90 14.34 -12.85 12.91
CA GLN A 90 13.06 -12.19 12.64
C GLN A 90 12.88 -11.93 11.14
N GLY A 91 12.42 -12.96 10.41
CA GLY A 91 11.91 -12.81 9.06
C GLY A 91 10.91 -11.65 8.97
N TRP A 92 10.93 -10.93 7.86
CA TRP A 92 10.02 -9.85 7.48
C TRP A 92 8.99 -9.44 8.55
N ARG A 93 9.10 -8.25 9.17
CA ARG A 93 7.97 -7.69 9.94
C ARG A 93 6.88 -7.19 8.98
N ILE A 94 6.23 -8.15 8.33
CA ILE A 94 5.02 -7.97 7.53
C ILE A 94 3.88 -7.79 8.54
N ASN A 95 3.69 -6.56 9.01
CA ASN A 95 2.55 -6.26 9.86
C ASN A 95 1.32 -6.11 8.95
N TRP A 96 0.67 -7.24 8.66
CA TRP A 96 -0.70 -7.22 8.16
C TRP A 96 -1.62 -6.89 9.33
N HIS A 97 -2.28 -5.74 9.28
CA HIS A 97 -3.36 -5.46 10.23
C HIS A 97 -4.70 -5.82 9.59
N ASN A 98 -5.44 -6.73 10.25
CA ASN A 98 -6.74 -7.22 9.82
C ASN A 98 -6.74 -7.81 8.38
N GLY A 99 -5.60 -8.36 7.94
CA GLY A 99 -5.42 -8.96 6.61
C GLY A 99 -5.37 -7.97 5.43
N ARG A 100 -5.74 -6.69 5.64
CA ARG A 100 -5.94 -5.72 4.57
C ARG A 100 -4.98 -4.54 4.57
N LYS A 101 -4.35 -4.25 5.71
CA LYS A 101 -3.39 -3.15 5.84
C LYS A 101 -1.97 -3.67 5.73
N LYS A 102 -1.16 -3.07 4.87
CA LYS A 102 0.25 -3.36 4.69
C LYS A 102 1.08 -2.15 5.09
N GLU A 103 1.87 -2.31 6.15
CA GLU A 103 2.89 -1.33 6.54
C GLU A 103 4.19 -1.57 5.77
N VAL A 104 4.77 -0.49 5.24
CA VAL A 104 6.04 -0.49 4.49
C VAL A 104 6.90 0.68 4.97
N LEU A 105 8.19 0.42 5.14
CA LEU A 105 9.21 1.44 5.33
C LEU A 105 9.84 1.75 3.98
N ILE A 106 9.71 2.99 3.50
CA ILE A 106 10.24 3.41 2.20
C ILE A 106 11.42 4.35 2.40
N ARG A 107 12.55 4.08 1.74
CA ARG A 107 13.65 5.03 1.62
C ARG A 107 13.53 5.77 0.30
N LEU A 108 13.19 7.06 0.39
CA LEU A 108 13.08 7.93 -0.79
C LEU A 108 14.47 8.16 -1.39
N ALA A 109 14.64 7.88 -2.68
CA ALA A 109 15.93 7.96 -3.36
C ALA A 109 16.46 9.41 -3.49
N ARG A 110 15.57 10.40 -3.46
CA ARG A 110 15.88 11.81 -3.75
C ARG A 110 16.37 12.63 -2.55
N LEU A 111 16.51 12.04 -1.37
CA LEU A 111 16.96 12.77 -0.18
C LEU A 111 18.41 12.44 0.11
N PRO A 112 19.31 13.44 0.19
CA PRO A 112 20.67 13.20 0.62
C PRO A 112 20.68 12.65 2.04
N PRO A 113 21.60 11.74 2.38
CA PRO A 113 21.74 11.28 3.74
C PRO A 113 22.02 12.49 4.65
N LYS A 114 21.26 12.63 5.74
CA LYS A 114 21.62 13.59 6.79
C LYS A 114 22.88 13.07 7.50
N ARG A 115 23.63 13.93 8.21
CA ARG A 115 24.65 13.48 9.19
C ARG A 115 23.96 12.51 10.16
N GLY A 116 24.16 11.21 9.98
CA GLY A 116 23.40 10.15 10.69
C GLY A 116 22.63 9.14 9.82
N GLY A 117 22.67 9.24 8.48
CA GLY A 117 22.14 8.23 7.56
C GLY A 117 20.76 8.54 6.96
N TYR A 118 20.19 7.54 6.28
CA TYR A 118 18.87 7.63 5.65
C TYR A 118 17.77 7.34 6.67
N ARG A 119 16.78 8.23 6.78
CA ARG A 119 15.59 7.97 7.61
C ARG A 119 14.50 7.32 6.75
N PRO A 120 14.10 6.07 7.00
CA PRO A 120 12.96 5.47 6.32
C PRO A 120 11.67 6.17 6.72
N PHE A 121 10.71 6.22 5.80
CA PHE A 121 9.37 6.76 6.02
C PHE A 121 8.38 5.61 6.13
N LYS A 122 7.53 5.67 7.17
CA LYS A 122 6.41 4.74 7.31
C LYS A 122 5.29 5.12 6.35
N VAL A 123 4.85 4.13 5.58
CA VAL A 123 3.72 4.19 4.66
C VAL A 123 2.80 3.02 4.97
N VAL A 124 1.50 3.27 5.04
CA VAL A 124 0.50 2.22 5.27
C VAL A 124 -0.46 2.19 4.10
N PHE A 125 -0.52 1.05 3.41
CA PHE A 125 -1.47 0.76 2.35
C PHE A 125 -2.67 0.01 2.94
N ASP A 126 -3.90 0.49 2.76
CA ASP A 126 -5.14 -0.18 3.19
C ASP A 126 -5.94 -0.59 1.95
N PHE A 127 -6.06 -1.89 1.75
CA PHE A 127 -6.73 -2.48 0.59
C PHE A 127 -8.18 -2.83 0.92
N ALA A 128 -9.09 -2.59 -0.02
CA ALA A 128 -10.48 -2.97 0.12
C ALA A 128 -11.13 -3.14 -1.25
N PHE A 129 -12.04 -4.12 -1.35
CA PHE A 129 -12.99 -4.23 -2.46
C PHE A 129 -12.35 -4.29 -3.87
N GLY A 130 -11.13 -4.81 -3.98
CA GLY A 130 -10.40 -4.91 -5.26
C GLY A 130 -9.47 -3.73 -5.55
N PHE A 131 -9.32 -2.78 -4.64
CA PHE A 131 -8.50 -1.58 -4.81
C PHE A 131 -7.64 -1.29 -3.59
N LEU A 132 -6.67 -0.40 -3.76
CA LEU A 132 -6.09 0.34 -2.65
C LEU A 132 -7.04 1.49 -2.26
N ASP A 133 -7.80 1.32 -1.18
CA ASP A 133 -8.75 2.35 -0.71
C ASP A 133 -8.03 3.56 -0.13
N ARG A 134 -6.94 3.33 0.61
CA ARG A 134 -6.25 4.39 1.34
C ARG A 134 -4.75 4.16 1.43
N CYS A 135 -4.00 5.24 1.38
CA CYS A 135 -2.58 5.27 1.71
C CYS A 135 -2.31 6.36 2.74
N GLU A 136 -1.64 5.99 3.82
CA GLU A 136 -1.31 6.88 4.93
C GLU A 136 0.20 7.11 5.02
N THR A 137 0.58 8.38 5.16
CA THR A 137 1.96 8.81 5.36
C THR A 137 2.02 9.78 6.54
N TRP A 138 3.16 9.86 7.22
CA TRP A 138 3.38 10.76 8.38
C TRP A 138 4.43 11.84 8.09
N SER A 139 4.80 12.01 6.83
CA SER A 139 5.77 13.02 6.41
C SER A 139 5.27 13.75 5.18
N PRO A 140 5.24 15.10 5.19
CA PRO A 140 4.94 15.89 4.00
C PRO A 140 5.87 15.56 2.83
N VAL A 141 7.12 15.17 3.12
CA VAL A 141 8.11 14.84 2.09
C VAL A 141 7.75 13.53 1.39
N SER A 142 7.43 12.47 2.12
CA SER A 142 7.01 11.21 1.51
C SER A 142 5.65 11.36 0.82
N PHE A 143 4.73 12.14 1.39
CA PHE A 143 3.45 12.45 0.76
C PHE A 143 3.64 13.11 -0.61
N GLY A 144 4.46 14.16 -0.69
CA GLY A 144 4.71 14.88 -1.94
C GLY A 144 5.31 14.00 -3.04
N GLN A 145 6.16 13.04 -2.67
CA GLN A 145 6.79 12.13 -3.63
C GLN A 145 5.89 10.95 -4.02
N LEU A 146 5.06 10.44 -3.11
CA LEU A 146 4.23 9.25 -3.34
C LEU A 146 2.88 9.56 -3.98
N LYS A 147 2.30 10.75 -3.77
CA LYS A 147 0.93 11.05 -4.17
C LYS A 147 0.65 10.77 -5.65
N GLN A 148 1.47 11.33 -6.55
CA GLN A 148 1.23 11.21 -8.00
C GLN A 148 1.47 9.78 -8.51
N PRO A 149 2.59 9.11 -8.18
CA PRO A 149 2.80 7.71 -8.55
C PRO A 149 1.71 6.77 -8.04
N LEU A 150 1.22 7.02 -6.82
CA LEU A 150 0.15 6.23 -6.24
C LEU A 150 -1.19 6.41 -6.93
N LEU A 151 -1.56 7.62 -7.31
CA LEU A 151 -2.78 7.87 -8.09
C LEU A 151 -2.65 7.31 -9.52
N ALA A 152 -1.43 7.26 -10.06
CA ALA A 152 -1.17 6.62 -11.35
C ALA A 152 -1.31 5.08 -11.28
N ASP A 153 -0.95 4.48 -10.14
CA ASP A 153 -1.16 3.05 -9.89
C ASP A 153 -2.64 2.74 -9.57
N GLN A 154 -3.23 3.51 -8.65
CA GLN A 154 -4.53 3.29 -8.03
C GLN A 154 -5.35 4.59 -8.01
N PRO A 155 -6.09 4.91 -9.09
CA PRO A 155 -6.75 6.21 -9.25
C PRO A 155 -7.84 6.54 -8.21
N LEU A 156 -8.40 5.52 -7.57
CA LEU A 156 -9.44 5.66 -6.53
C LEU A 156 -8.86 5.79 -5.11
N CYS A 157 -7.54 5.75 -4.95
CA CYS A 157 -6.89 5.75 -3.65
C CYS A 157 -7.00 7.11 -2.93
N LYS A 158 -7.41 7.10 -1.67
CA LYS A 158 -7.36 8.25 -0.77
C LYS A 158 -5.97 8.36 -0.16
N VAL A 159 -5.17 9.32 -0.63
CA VAL A 159 -3.82 9.57 -0.11
C VAL A 159 -3.89 10.59 1.03
N MET A 160 -3.44 10.20 2.22
CA MET A 160 -3.48 11.04 3.41
C MET A 160 -2.07 11.30 3.96
N CYS A 161 -1.83 12.54 4.38
CA CYS A 161 -0.69 12.91 5.20
C CYS A 161 -1.20 13.24 6.59
N HIS A 162 -0.88 12.41 7.57
CA HIS A 162 -1.05 12.79 8.97
C HIS A 162 0.00 13.86 9.26
N GLY A 163 -0.46 15.05 9.66
CA GLY A 163 0.44 16.09 10.13
C GLY A 163 1.36 15.56 11.22
N THR A 164 2.52 16.20 11.43
CA THR A 164 3.42 15.87 12.54
C THR A 164 2.79 16.27 13.89
N THR A 165 1.61 15.75 14.23
CA THR A 165 1.29 15.53 15.63
C THR A 165 2.31 14.52 16.11
N ARG A 166 3.27 15.02 16.91
CA ARG A 166 4.36 14.26 17.53
C ARG A 166 3.84 12.88 18.01
N HIS A 167 3.98 11.84 17.20
CA HIS A 167 3.83 10.48 17.73
C HIS A 167 5.09 10.18 18.55
N PRO A 168 4.95 9.66 19.78
CA PRO A 168 6.05 9.46 20.71
C PRO A 168 6.91 8.29 20.23
N GLN A 169 7.86 8.54 19.33
CA GLN A 169 8.97 7.63 19.10
C GLN A 169 10.12 8.00 20.03
N ARG A 170 10.03 7.57 21.30
CA ARG A 170 11.21 6.99 21.93
C ARG A 170 11.24 5.52 21.53
N VAL A 171 11.74 5.24 20.34
CA VAL A 171 12.45 3.96 20.14
C VAL A 171 13.70 4.13 21.00
N ARG A 172 13.67 3.55 22.19
CA ARG A 172 14.83 3.49 23.08
C ARG A 172 15.96 2.88 22.26
N SER A 173 17.03 3.64 22.06
CA SER A 173 18.28 3.13 21.51
C SER A 173 18.68 1.91 22.34
N LEU A 174 18.60 0.71 21.77
CA LEU A 174 19.20 -0.51 22.33
C LEU A 174 20.67 -0.61 21.91
N LEU A 175 21.38 0.52 22.00
CA LEU A 175 22.82 0.60 21.83
C LEU A 175 23.35 1.65 22.80
N GLY A 176 24.20 1.21 23.73
CA GLY A 176 25.01 2.07 24.60
C GLY A 176 24.89 1.77 26.08
N GLY A 177 25.61 0.75 26.54
CA GLY A 177 25.76 0.43 27.96
C GLY A 177 26.70 -0.75 28.22
N ALA A 178 27.74 -0.91 27.41
CA ALA A 178 28.94 -1.61 27.84
C ALA A 178 29.84 -0.55 28.49
N GLY A 179 30.14 -0.71 29.77
CA GLY A 179 31.08 0.14 30.49
C GLY A 179 30.81 0.23 31.98
N ALA A 180 31.59 -0.55 32.75
CA ALA A 180 32.13 -0.29 34.08
C ALA A 180 31.16 -0.07 35.26
N ASP A 181 31.20 -0.95 36.26
CA ASP A 181 31.91 -0.64 37.50
C ASP A 181 31.98 -1.85 38.46
N LEU A 182 33.20 -2.04 39.00
CA LEU A 182 33.67 -2.79 40.19
C LEU A 182 33.63 -4.33 40.19
#